data_AF-A0A132T9E1-F1
#
_entry.id   AF-A0A132T9E1-F1
#
_cell.length_a   1.000
_cell.length_b   1.000
_cell.length_c   1.000
_cell.angle_alpha   90.00
_cell.angle_beta   90.00
_cell.angle_gamma   90.00
#
_symmetry.space_group_name_H-M   'P 1'
#
loop_
_entity.id
_entity.type
_entity.pdbx_description
1 polymer ?
#
loop_
_entity_poly.entity_id
_entity_poly.type
_entity_poly.pdbx_seq_one_letter_code
_entity_poly.pdbx_strand_id
1 'polypeptide(L)'
;MAEYRLEDLARESGISARNIRAYRERGLLDPPRRVGRSALYDDYHLSQLNTISQLLRKGYNSAHIAEFFASMRQGTDLADILGLQQAVLGEPDPEPQQRAAGTVAIDADSDEARKLAAYGLAEVQGGKVVMTDGAAADILARAPDPLLYVRALLRFMEAAEDSVDDLAEAFVTSLEELYRARVGADYLPRPEEMDEIRRVVQDYRALGEKVMVTRFDQATRRHMVTSASGYTAGILLGGEWEPRRGA
;
A
#
# COMPACT_ATOMS: atom_id res chain seq x y z
N MET A 1 -21.22 19.20 15.78
CA MET A 1 -21.85 18.20 14.90
C MET A 1 -23.35 18.35 15.04
N ALA A 2 -24.05 18.58 13.94
CA ALA A 2 -25.50 18.52 13.95
C ALA A 2 -25.95 17.06 14.09
N GLU A 3 -27.04 16.83 14.83
CA GLU A 3 -27.64 15.51 14.99
C GLU A 3 -28.94 15.45 14.20
N TYR A 4 -29.06 14.47 13.30
CA TYR A 4 -30.22 14.27 12.45
C TYR A 4 -30.98 13.02 12.88
N ARG A 5 -32.30 13.12 12.98
CA ARG A 5 -33.16 11.93 12.89
C ARG A 5 -33.28 11.51 11.44
N LEU A 6 -33.72 10.28 11.20
CA LEU A 6 -33.82 9.73 9.83
C LEU A 6 -34.62 10.62 8.88
N GLU A 7 -35.71 11.23 9.34
CA GLU A 7 -36.54 12.12 8.50
C GLU A 7 -35.86 13.45 8.20
N ASP A 8 -35.13 14.02 9.17
CA ASP A 8 -34.36 15.24 8.97
C ASP A 8 -33.21 14.99 7.99
N LEU A 9 -32.51 13.86 8.13
CA LEU A 9 -31.45 13.45 7.21
C LEU A 9 -31.99 13.23 5.79
N ALA A 10 -33.19 12.67 5.65
CA ALA A 10 -33.83 12.47 4.35
C ALA A 10 -34.16 13.79 3.65
N ARG A 11 -34.67 14.77 4.41
CA ARG A 11 -34.92 16.12 3.90
C ARG A 11 -33.63 16.81 3.48
N GLU A 12 -32.59 16.72 4.30
CA GLU A 12 -31.34 17.45 4.06
C GLU A 12 -30.49 16.84 2.94
N SER A 13 -30.48 15.52 2.82
CA SER A 13 -29.76 14.82 1.74
C SER A 13 -30.54 14.76 0.42
N GLY A 14 -31.85 15.04 0.45
CA GLY A 14 -32.75 14.81 -0.68
C GLY A 14 -32.98 13.32 -1.02
N ILE A 15 -32.57 12.40 -0.14
CA ILE A 15 -32.72 10.95 -0.32
C ILE A 15 -33.85 10.44 0.57
N SER A 16 -34.76 9.65 0.02
CA SER A 16 -35.88 9.12 0.82
C SER A 16 -35.40 8.28 2.01
N ALA A 17 -36.12 8.35 3.14
CA ALA A 17 -35.83 7.54 4.33
C ALA A 17 -35.79 6.03 4.03
N ARG A 18 -36.57 5.57 3.03
CA ARG A 18 -36.53 4.18 2.53
C ARG A 18 -35.16 3.85 1.92
N ASN A 19 -34.63 4.71 1.05
CA ASN A 19 -33.33 4.49 0.42
C ASN A 19 -32.18 4.59 1.42
N ILE A 20 -32.27 5.50 2.40
CA ILE A 20 -31.28 5.60 3.48
C ILE A 20 -31.19 4.29 4.28
N ARG A 21 -32.35 3.67 4.61
CA ARG A 21 -32.38 2.35 5.26
C ARG A 21 -31.76 1.27 4.38
N ALA A 22 -32.10 1.25 3.09
CA ALA A 22 -31.55 0.30 2.13
C ALA A 22 -30.03 0.45 1.95
N TYR A 23 -29.50 1.68 1.96
CA TYR A 23 -28.07 1.95 1.89
C TYR A 23 -27.33 1.47 3.13
N ARG A 24 -27.92 1.67 4.31
CA ARG A 24 -27.38 1.12 5.56
C ARG A 24 -27.36 -0.41 5.55
N GLU A 25 -28.46 -1.05 5.15
CA GLU A 25 -28.55 -2.52 5.07
C GLU A 25 -27.54 -3.12 4.10
N ARG A 26 -27.20 -2.38 3.04
CA ARG A 26 -26.21 -2.78 2.03
C ARG A 26 -24.78 -2.34 2.36
N GLY A 27 -24.55 -1.69 3.49
CA GLY A 27 -23.22 -1.27 3.93
C GLY A 27 -22.64 -0.01 3.26
N LEU A 28 -23.45 0.72 2.47
CA LEU A 28 -23.05 1.98 1.83
C LEU A 28 -23.01 3.15 2.83
N LEU A 29 -23.82 3.07 3.89
CA LEU A 29 -23.93 4.11 4.91
C LEU A 29 -23.53 3.53 6.27
N ASP A 30 -22.74 4.27 7.02
CA ASP A 30 -22.30 3.85 8.34
C ASP A 30 -23.48 3.70 9.33
N PRO A 31 -23.35 2.79 10.31
CA PRO A 31 -24.41 2.56 11.27
C PRO A 31 -24.61 3.80 12.14
N PRO A 32 -25.86 4.26 12.33
CA PRO A 32 -26.15 5.42 13.17
C PRO A 32 -25.88 5.11 14.64
N ARG A 33 -25.57 6.15 15.41
CA ARG A 33 -25.49 6.04 16.86
C ARG A 33 -26.87 5.78 17.44
N ARG A 34 -26.99 4.78 18.31
CA ARG A 34 -28.24 4.46 19.01
C ARG A 34 -28.32 5.24 20.32
N VAL A 35 -29.37 6.02 20.48
CA VAL A 35 -29.71 6.72 21.73
C VAL A 35 -31.12 6.32 22.13
N GLY A 36 -31.22 5.44 23.14
CA GLY A 36 -32.48 4.83 23.55
C GLY A 36 -33.11 4.01 22.41
N ARG A 37 -34.34 4.37 22.02
CA ARG A 37 -35.07 3.74 20.89
C ARG A 37 -34.86 4.45 19.55
N SER A 38 -34.01 5.48 19.51
CA SER A 38 -33.82 6.32 18.33
C SER A 38 -32.43 6.11 17.72
N ALA A 39 -32.37 6.15 16.39
CA ALA A 39 -31.13 6.22 15.62
C ALA A 39 -30.84 7.68 15.29
N LEU A 40 -29.65 8.14 15.67
CA LEU A 40 -29.15 9.48 15.40
C LEU A 40 -28.01 9.40 14.38
N TYR A 41 -28.10 10.28 13.40
CA TYR A 41 -27.12 10.49 12.34
C TYR A 41 -26.45 11.84 12.58
N ASP A 42 -25.32 12.08 11.94
CA ASP A 42 -24.56 13.32 12.05
C ASP A 42 -24.15 13.86 10.67
N ASP A 43 -23.41 14.97 10.66
CA ASP A 43 -22.91 15.62 9.44
C ASP A 43 -22.09 14.68 8.54
N TYR A 44 -21.42 13.69 9.14
CA TYR A 44 -20.64 12.71 8.40
C TYR A 44 -21.56 11.78 7.58
N HIS A 45 -22.69 11.34 8.15
CA HIS A 45 -23.68 10.57 7.40
C HIS A 45 -24.31 11.38 6.26
N LEU A 46 -24.53 12.68 6.45
CA LEU A 46 -25.02 13.57 5.39
C LEU A 46 -24.00 13.67 4.24
N SER A 47 -22.72 13.82 4.57
CA SER A 47 -21.63 13.82 3.60
C SER A 47 -21.54 12.49 2.83
N GLN A 48 -21.66 11.35 3.52
CA GLN A 48 -21.68 10.03 2.87
C GLN A 48 -22.84 9.90 1.88
N LEU A 49 -24.06 10.32 2.25
CA LEU A 49 -25.23 10.30 1.37
C LEU A 49 -25.03 11.16 0.12
N ASN A 50 -24.46 12.36 0.26
CA ASN A 50 -24.15 13.22 -0.87
C ASN A 50 -23.14 12.58 -1.84
N THR A 51 -22.11 11.93 -1.30
CA THR A 51 -21.11 11.20 -2.10
C THR A 51 -21.73 10.00 -2.81
N ILE A 52 -22.56 9.19 -2.13
CA ILE A 52 -23.27 8.06 -2.74
C ILE A 52 -24.12 8.55 -3.92
N SER A 53 -24.89 9.63 -3.75
CA SER A 53 -25.68 10.20 -4.84
C SER A 53 -24.84 10.69 -6.02
N GLN A 54 -23.69 11.30 -5.76
CA GLN A 54 -22.78 11.72 -6.84
C GLN A 54 -22.22 10.54 -7.62
N LEU A 55 -21.81 9.47 -6.94
CA LEU A 55 -21.25 8.27 -7.58
C LEU A 55 -22.32 7.52 -8.38
N LEU A 56 -23.52 7.35 -7.83
CA LEU A 56 -24.63 6.73 -8.56
C LEU A 56 -24.99 7.52 -9.84
N ARG A 57 -24.99 8.87 -9.78
CA ARG A 57 -25.22 9.72 -10.96
C ARG A 57 -24.14 9.58 -12.03
N LYS A 58 -22.91 9.23 -11.64
CA LYS A 58 -21.81 8.95 -12.56
C LYS A 58 -21.82 7.52 -13.12
N GLY A 59 -22.83 6.70 -12.76
CA GLY A 59 -23.01 5.35 -13.30
C GLY A 59 -22.32 4.24 -12.51
N TYR A 60 -21.73 4.54 -11.35
CA TYR A 60 -21.15 3.51 -10.49
C TYR A 60 -22.24 2.65 -9.85
N ASN A 61 -22.03 1.34 -9.77
CA ASN A 61 -23.01 0.43 -9.19
C ASN A 61 -22.98 0.49 -7.65
N SER A 62 -24.11 0.17 -7.00
CA SER A 62 -24.22 0.25 -5.54
C SER A 62 -23.35 -0.75 -4.78
N ALA A 63 -22.99 -1.88 -5.39
CA ALA A 63 -22.14 -2.89 -4.75
C ALA A 63 -20.69 -2.41 -4.64
N HIS A 64 -20.12 -1.86 -5.72
CA HIS A 64 -18.79 -1.27 -5.74
C HIS A 64 -18.71 -0.04 -4.82
N ILE A 65 -19.77 0.77 -4.73
CA ILE A 65 -19.83 1.90 -3.79
C ILE A 65 -19.83 1.38 -2.33
N ALA A 66 -20.54 0.30 -2.03
CA ALA A 66 -20.55 -0.31 -0.69
C ALA A 66 -19.18 -0.85 -0.30
N GLU A 67 -18.53 -1.55 -1.23
CA GLU A 67 -17.17 -2.07 -1.09
C GLU A 67 -16.17 -0.93 -0.87
N PHE A 68 -16.29 0.17 -1.62
CA PHE A 68 -15.48 1.38 -1.42
C PHE A 68 -15.57 1.94 0.00
N PHE A 69 -16.78 2.10 0.54
CA PHE A 69 -16.95 2.58 1.92
C PHE A 69 -16.48 1.55 2.94
N ALA A 70 -16.63 0.25 2.68
CA ALA A 70 -16.10 -0.81 3.54
C ALA A 70 -14.58 -0.79 3.64
N SER A 71 -13.91 -0.62 2.51
CA SER A 71 -12.45 -0.57 2.40
C SER A 71 -11.88 0.72 2.98
N MET A 72 -12.54 1.86 2.80
CA MET A 72 -12.18 3.12 3.48
C MET A 72 -12.24 2.98 5.01
N ARG A 73 -13.21 2.24 5.56
CA ARG A 73 -13.27 1.94 7.01
C ARG A 73 -12.11 1.06 7.48
N GLN A 74 -11.57 0.24 6.59
CA GLN A 74 -10.45 -0.67 6.86
C GLN A 74 -9.08 -0.03 6.58
N GLY A 75 -9.05 1.21 6.07
CA GLY A 75 -7.82 1.93 5.74
C GLY A 75 -7.15 1.46 4.44
N THR A 76 -7.89 0.78 3.57
CA THR A 76 -7.43 0.26 2.27
C THR A 76 -7.34 1.37 1.22
N ASP A 77 -6.34 1.31 0.35
CA ASP A 77 -6.06 2.33 -0.67
C ASP A 77 -7.16 2.42 -1.76
N LEU A 78 -7.41 3.64 -2.23
CA LEU A 78 -8.39 3.98 -3.27
C LEU A 78 -8.11 3.27 -4.61
N ALA A 79 -6.83 3.04 -4.91
CA ALA A 79 -6.37 2.37 -6.12
C ALA A 79 -6.77 0.89 -6.18
N ASP A 80 -6.79 0.22 -5.03
CA ASP A 80 -7.10 -1.20 -4.87
C ASP A 80 -8.59 -1.45 -5.09
N ILE A 81 -9.42 -0.53 -4.59
CA ILE A 81 -10.88 -0.57 -4.65
C ILE A 81 -11.41 -0.39 -6.07
N LEU A 82 -10.72 0.38 -6.93
CA LEU A 82 -11.17 0.68 -8.28
C LEU A 82 -10.69 -0.34 -9.34
N GLY A 83 -10.01 -1.41 -8.93
CA GLY A 83 -9.42 -2.39 -9.85
C GLY A 83 -8.34 -1.81 -10.77
N LEU A 84 -7.90 -0.57 -10.52
CA LEU A 84 -6.86 0.11 -11.30
C LEU A 84 -5.50 -0.57 -11.15
N GLN A 85 -5.33 -1.35 -10.06
CA GLN A 85 -4.20 -2.25 -9.90
C GLN A 85 -4.16 -3.37 -10.93
N GLN A 86 -5.29 -4.00 -11.27
CA GLN A 86 -5.27 -5.17 -12.18
C GLN A 86 -4.83 -4.79 -13.61
N ALA A 87 -5.13 -3.57 -14.02
CA ALA A 87 -4.74 -3.07 -15.35
C ALA A 87 -3.29 -2.56 -15.42
N VAL A 88 -2.64 -2.27 -14.29
CA VAL A 88 -1.32 -1.62 -14.22
C VAL A 88 -0.25 -2.45 -13.49
N LEU A 89 -0.63 -3.30 -12.53
CA LEU A 89 0.28 -3.92 -11.55
C LEU A 89 0.21 -5.47 -11.51
N GLY A 90 -0.77 -6.10 -12.16
CA GLY A 90 -0.97 -7.56 -12.07
C GLY A 90 -1.60 -8.02 -10.75
N GLU A 91 -1.93 -9.31 -10.64
CA GLU A 91 -2.53 -9.89 -9.43
C GLU A 91 -1.60 -9.77 -8.21
N PRO A 92 -2.13 -9.53 -6.99
CA PRO A 92 -1.32 -9.56 -5.78
C PRO A 92 -0.82 -10.99 -5.56
N ASP A 93 0.50 -11.16 -5.40
CA ASP A 93 1.09 -12.45 -5.04
C ASP A 93 0.54 -12.91 -3.68
N PRO A 94 0.17 -14.19 -3.53
CA PRO A 94 -0.17 -14.75 -2.22
C PRO A 94 1.03 -14.64 -1.28
N GLU A 95 0.73 -14.41 0.01
CA GLU A 95 1.66 -14.15 1.12
C GLU A 95 3.00 -14.91 1.03
N PRO A 96 4.12 -14.30 1.49
CA PRO A 96 5.46 -14.85 1.35
C PRO A 96 5.62 -16.09 2.23
N GLN A 97 5.26 -17.25 1.68
CA GLN A 97 5.88 -18.51 2.06
C GLN A 97 7.37 -18.35 1.75
N GLN A 98 8.25 -18.64 2.71
CA GLN A 98 9.71 -18.67 2.50
C GLN A 98 10.03 -19.60 1.33
N ARG A 99 10.08 -19.03 0.13
CA ARG A 99 10.45 -19.70 -1.11
C ARG A 99 11.97 -19.80 -1.11
N ALA A 100 12.49 -20.99 -1.38
CA ALA A 100 13.92 -21.24 -1.37
C ALA A 100 14.65 -20.32 -2.36
N ALA A 101 15.90 -19.99 -2.01
CA ALA A 101 16.80 -19.21 -2.84
C ALA A 101 16.88 -19.76 -4.29
N GLY A 102 16.76 -18.88 -5.28
CA GLY A 102 16.65 -19.26 -6.69
C GLY A 102 17.80 -18.72 -7.54
N THR A 103 18.30 -19.53 -8.49
CA THR A 103 19.35 -19.10 -9.42
C THR A 103 18.78 -18.24 -10.54
N VAL A 104 19.47 -17.15 -10.87
CA VAL A 104 19.10 -16.25 -11.98
C VAL A 104 20.14 -16.27 -13.09
N ALA A 105 19.70 -16.00 -14.32
CA ALA A 105 20.55 -15.97 -15.52
C ALA A 105 21.33 -14.65 -15.62
N ILE A 106 22.17 -14.38 -14.63
CA ILE A 106 23.08 -13.23 -14.58
C ILE A 106 24.50 -13.76 -14.52
N ASP A 107 25.40 -13.14 -15.29
CA ASP A 107 26.82 -13.46 -15.23
C ASP A 107 27.37 -13.17 -13.83
N ALA A 108 27.95 -14.19 -13.20
CA ALA A 108 28.47 -14.10 -11.83
C ALA A 108 29.65 -13.12 -11.70
N ASP A 109 30.37 -12.86 -12.79
CA ASP A 109 31.50 -11.93 -12.82
C ASP A 109 31.09 -10.48 -13.15
N SER A 110 29.80 -10.26 -13.43
CA SER A 110 29.26 -8.94 -13.76
C SER A 110 29.34 -7.94 -12.60
N ASP A 111 29.28 -6.65 -12.94
CA ASP A 111 29.17 -5.58 -11.95
C ASP A 111 27.84 -5.68 -11.19
N GLU A 112 26.78 -6.06 -11.89
CA GLU A 112 25.45 -6.27 -11.33
C GLU A 112 25.43 -7.38 -10.27
N ALA A 113 26.11 -8.51 -10.50
CA ALA A 113 26.23 -9.58 -9.52
C ALA A 113 26.97 -9.12 -8.26
N ARG A 114 28.06 -8.36 -8.42
CA ARG A 114 28.80 -7.77 -7.30
C ARG A 114 27.95 -6.79 -6.49
N LYS A 115 27.17 -5.94 -7.15
CA LYS A 115 26.26 -4.99 -6.49
C LYS A 115 25.10 -5.67 -5.79
N LEU A 116 24.47 -6.68 -6.42
CA LEU A 116 23.42 -7.48 -5.77
C LEU A 116 23.93 -8.13 -4.48
N ALA A 117 25.15 -8.66 -4.49
CA ALA A 117 25.79 -9.21 -3.29
C ALA A 117 26.10 -8.13 -2.24
N ALA A 118 26.57 -6.96 -2.66
CA ALA A 118 26.82 -5.84 -1.74
C ALA A 118 25.54 -5.38 -1.02
N TYR A 119 24.40 -5.37 -1.72
CA TYR A 119 23.08 -5.09 -1.13
C TYR A 119 22.44 -6.29 -0.40
N GLY A 120 23.11 -7.45 -0.33
CA GLY A 120 22.59 -8.66 0.32
C GLY A 120 21.41 -9.33 -0.40
N LEU A 121 21.15 -8.94 -1.65
CA LEU A 121 20.03 -9.44 -2.46
C LEU A 121 20.34 -10.78 -3.14
N ALA A 122 21.62 -11.11 -3.30
CA ALA A 122 22.06 -12.36 -3.90
C ALA A 122 23.43 -12.80 -3.36
N GLU A 123 23.77 -14.07 -3.59
CA GLU A 123 25.10 -14.63 -3.37
C GLU A 123 25.63 -15.26 -4.65
N VAL A 124 26.95 -15.25 -4.82
CA VAL A 124 27.60 -15.97 -5.92
C VAL A 124 28.05 -17.35 -5.41
N GLN A 125 27.37 -18.41 -5.85
CA GLN A 125 27.69 -19.78 -5.48
C GLN A 125 28.01 -20.60 -6.73
N GLY A 126 29.23 -21.15 -6.80
CA GLY A 126 29.65 -22.01 -7.91
C GLY A 126 29.56 -21.36 -9.30
N GLY A 127 29.85 -20.05 -9.40
CA GLY A 127 29.78 -19.29 -10.65
C GLY A 127 28.35 -18.95 -11.09
N LYS A 128 27.39 -18.99 -10.17
CA LYS A 128 25.99 -18.63 -10.40
C LYS A 128 25.52 -17.61 -9.38
N VAL A 129 24.68 -16.68 -9.81
CA VAL A 129 24.01 -15.72 -8.92
C VAL A 129 22.75 -16.37 -8.36
N VAL A 130 22.67 -16.48 -7.03
CA VAL A 130 21.56 -17.07 -6.28
C VAL A 130 20.90 -15.95 -5.47
N MET A 131 19.65 -15.65 -5.77
CA MET A 131 18.90 -14.61 -5.05
C MET A 131 18.54 -15.08 -3.64
N THR A 132 18.66 -14.18 -2.65
CA THR A 132 18.30 -14.44 -1.25
C THR A 132 16.78 -14.63 -1.10
N ASP A 133 16.00 -13.90 -1.89
CA ASP A 133 14.54 -13.99 -1.93
C ASP A 133 14.07 -14.83 -3.14
N GLY A 134 13.33 -15.91 -2.86
CA GLY A 134 12.80 -16.81 -3.89
C GLY A 134 11.75 -16.17 -4.80
N ALA A 135 10.92 -15.25 -4.30
CA ALA A 135 9.95 -14.53 -5.13
C ALA A 135 10.65 -13.56 -6.09
N ALA A 136 11.71 -12.88 -5.64
CA ALA A 136 12.57 -12.08 -6.51
C ALA A 136 13.23 -12.94 -7.59
N ALA A 137 13.69 -14.15 -7.25
CA ALA A 137 14.22 -15.11 -8.21
C ALA A 137 13.18 -15.48 -9.28
N ASP A 138 11.95 -15.79 -8.87
CA ASP A 138 10.85 -16.13 -9.77
C ASP A 138 10.47 -14.97 -10.69
N ILE A 139 10.54 -13.72 -10.21
CA ILE A 139 10.32 -12.51 -11.03
C ILE A 139 11.39 -12.40 -12.12
N LEU A 140 12.66 -12.58 -11.75
CA LEU A 140 13.76 -12.49 -12.70
C LEU A 140 13.76 -13.67 -13.68
N ALA A 141 13.36 -14.87 -13.25
CA ALA A 141 13.29 -16.05 -14.11
C ALA A 141 12.24 -15.91 -15.23
N ARG A 142 11.14 -15.20 -14.98
CA ARG A 142 10.08 -14.93 -15.97
C ARG A 142 10.27 -13.62 -16.75
N ALA A 143 11.26 -12.80 -16.39
CA ALA A 143 11.51 -11.53 -17.04
C ALA A 143 12.04 -11.75 -18.47
N PRO A 144 11.54 -11.01 -19.49
CA PRO A 144 12.08 -11.09 -20.85
C PRO A 144 13.56 -10.71 -20.94
N ASP A 145 14.00 -9.78 -20.09
CA ASP A 145 15.39 -9.37 -19.92
C ASP A 145 15.69 -9.21 -18.42
N PRO A 146 16.20 -10.26 -17.75
CA PRO A 146 16.51 -10.23 -16.33
C PRO A 146 17.55 -9.16 -15.96
N LEU A 147 18.52 -8.90 -16.85
CA LEU A 147 19.58 -7.94 -16.61
C LEU A 147 19.03 -6.50 -16.58
N LEU A 148 18.07 -6.18 -17.45
CA LEU A 148 17.38 -4.89 -17.43
C LEU A 148 16.65 -4.66 -16.10
N TYR A 149 15.96 -5.68 -15.58
CA TYR A 149 15.23 -5.62 -14.32
C TYR A 149 16.19 -5.40 -13.15
N VAL A 150 17.29 -6.14 -13.11
CA VAL A 150 18.33 -5.96 -12.09
C VAL A 150 18.95 -4.58 -12.15
N ARG A 151 19.25 -4.06 -13.34
CA ARG A 151 19.78 -2.69 -13.48
C ARG A 151 18.80 -1.64 -12.98
N ALA A 152 17.52 -1.78 -13.27
CA ALA A 152 16.50 -0.86 -12.76
C ALA A 152 16.39 -0.94 -11.24
N LEU A 153 16.41 -2.15 -10.67
CA LEU A 153 16.40 -2.38 -9.23
C LEU A 153 17.63 -1.76 -8.55
N LEU A 154 18.83 -2.02 -9.06
CA LEU A 154 20.08 -1.48 -8.49
C LEU A 154 20.11 0.04 -8.54
N ARG A 155 19.67 0.67 -9.64
CA ARG A 155 19.54 2.14 -9.70
C ARG A 155 18.58 2.69 -8.67
N PHE A 156 17.47 2.00 -8.44
CA PHE A 156 16.52 2.38 -7.39
C PHE A 156 17.16 2.25 -6.00
N MET A 157 17.86 1.15 -5.72
CA MET A 157 18.57 0.94 -4.46
C MET A 157 19.62 2.03 -4.22
N GLU A 158 20.47 2.31 -5.22
CA GLU A 158 21.49 3.36 -5.16
C GLU A 158 20.86 4.75 -4.91
N ALA A 159 19.71 5.06 -5.53
CA ALA A 159 19.03 6.33 -5.33
C ALA A 159 18.28 6.43 -4.00
N ALA A 160 17.90 5.29 -3.40
CA ALA A 160 17.12 5.23 -2.17
C ALA A 160 17.98 5.07 -0.92
N GLU A 161 19.29 4.83 -1.06
CA GLU A 161 20.21 4.50 0.04
C GLU A 161 20.13 5.50 1.19
N ASP A 162 20.36 6.79 0.92
CA ASP A 162 20.27 7.86 1.93
C ASP A 162 18.86 7.94 2.54
N SER A 163 17.82 7.76 1.73
CA SER A 163 16.43 7.85 2.21
C SER A 163 16.05 6.67 3.13
N VAL A 164 16.59 5.49 2.88
CA VAL A 164 16.39 4.30 3.73
C VAL A 164 17.10 4.50 5.06
N ASP A 165 18.32 5.05 5.04
CA ASP A 165 19.07 5.37 6.26
C ASP A 165 18.36 6.45 7.09
N ASP A 166 17.90 7.53 6.47
CA ASP A 166 17.11 8.59 7.13
C ASP A 166 15.85 8.01 7.79
N LEU A 167 15.16 7.10 7.11
CA LEU A 167 13.97 6.42 7.65
C LEU A 167 14.30 5.52 8.84
N ALA A 168 15.43 4.79 8.77
CA ALA A 168 15.90 3.96 9.85
C ALA A 168 16.28 4.81 11.08
N GLU A 169 16.98 5.93 10.89
CA GLU A 169 17.32 6.87 11.97
C GLU A 169 16.06 7.46 12.63
N ALA A 170 15.11 7.92 11.83
CA ALA A 170 13.83 8.44 12.33
C ALA A 170 13.05 7.39 13.14
N PHE A 171 13.09 6.14 12.70
CA PHE A 171 12.45 5.03 13.39
C PHE A 171 13.11 4.72 14.74
N VAL A 172 14.44 4.66 14.78
CA VAL A 172 15.20 4.45 16.03
C VAL A 172 14.97 5.61 17.01
N THR A 173 15.04 6.85 16.53
CA THR A 173 14.79 8.05 17.34
C THR A 173 13.40 8.01 17.98
N SER A 174 12.37 7.61 17.21
CA SER A 174 11.00 7.47 17.72
C SER A 174 10.88 6.42 18.83
N LEU A 175 11.61 5.31 18.72
CA LEU A 175 11.64 4.26 19.74
C LEU A 175 12.35 4.75 21.01
N GLU A 176 13.47 5.45 20.88
CA GLU A 176 14.21 6.03 21.99
C GLU A 176 13.35 7.04 22.76
N GLU A 177 12.64 7.93 22.06
CA GLU A 177 11.73 8.89 22.67
C GLU A 177 10.59 8.22 23.42
N LEU A 178 9.97 7.19 22.82
CA LEU A 178 8.91 6.41 23.46
C LEU A 178 9.42 5.73 24.74
N TYR A 179 10.61 5.13 24.69
CA TYR A 179 11.19 4.44 25.83
C TYR A 179 11.54 5.45 26.93
N ARG A 180 12.19 6.57 26.59
CA ARG A 180 12.52 7.66 27.53
C ARG A 180 11.29 8.22 28.22
N ALA A 181 10.19 8.42 27.49
CA ALA A 181 8.92 8.86 28.07
C ALA A 181 8.32 7.84 29.05
N ARG A 182 8.58 6.53 28.84
CA ARG A 182 8.03 5.45 29.64
C ARG A 182 8.81 5.17 30.94
N VAL A 183 10.15 5.28 30.91
CA VAL A 183 11.03 4.90 32.03
C VAL A 183 11.83 6.07 32.64
N GLY A 184 11.90 7.23 31.97
CA GLY A 184 12.69 8.38 32.39
C GLY A 184 14.08 8.45 31.73
N ALA A 185 14.67 9.66 31.65
CA ALA A 185 15.90 9.93 30.91
C ALA A 185 17.16 9.24 31.45
N ASP A 186 17.20 8.95 32.74
CA ASP A 186 18.38 8.38 33.43
C ASP A 186 18.18 6.90 33.82
N TYR A 187 17.23 6.21 33.19
CA TYR A 187 16.93 4.82 33.51
C TYR A 187 17.99 3.87 32.95
N LEU A 188 18.69 3.17 33.84
CA LEU A 188 19.59 2.06 33.50
C LEU A 188 18.83 0.74 33.65
N PRO A 189 18.65 -0.03 32.56
CA PRO A 189 18.00 -1.34 32.61
C PRO A 189 18.70 -2.30 33.55
N ARG A 190 17.92 -3.08 34.31
CA ARG A 190 18.47 -4.20 35.09
C ARG A 190 18.70 -5.40 34.16
N PRO A 191 19.65 -6.30 34.47
CA PRO A 191 19.90 -7.50 33.67
C PRO A 191 18.65 -8.36 33.42
N GLU A 192 17.73 -8.39 34.38
CA GLU A 192 16.45 -9.12 34.33
C GLU A 192 15.46 -8.53 33.31
N GLU A 193 15.60 -7.25 32.98
CA GLU A 193 14.69 -6.52 32.08
C GLU A 193 15.20 -6.51 30.63
N MET A 194 16.44 -6.94 30.40
CA MET A 194 17.08 -6.94 29.08
C MET A 194 16.33 -7.81 28.06
N ASP A 195 15.74 -8.92 28.52
CA ASP A 195 14.93 -9.81 27.67
C ASP A 195 13.58 -9.20 27.30
N GLU A 196 13.01 -8.35 28.16
CA GLU A 196 11.79 -7.61 27.86
C GLU A 196 12.08 -6.47 26.87
N ILE A 197 13.14 -5.70 27.11
CA ILE A 197 13.57 -4.63 26.20
C ILE A 197 13.88 -5.18 24.82
N ARG A 198 14.60 -6.31 24.73
CA ARG A 198 14.89 -6.98 23.47
C ARG A 198 13.61 -7.35 22.72
N ARG A 199 12.61 -7.90 23.42
CA ARG A 199 11.31 -8.23 22.81
C ARG A 199 10.59 -6.99 22.29
N VAL A 200 10.53 -5.92 23.08
CA VAL A 200 9.90 -4.65 22.66
C VAL A 200 10.58 -4.07 21.42
N VAL A 201 11.92 -4.07 21.37
CA VAL A 201 12.67 -3.60 20.21
C VAL A 201 12.39 -4.47 18.98
N GLN A 202 12.32 -5.79 19.14
CA GLN A 202 12.00 -6.72 18.06
C GLN A 202 10.58 -6.53 17.53
N ASP A 203 9.59 -6.42 18.42
CA ASP A 203 8.19 -6.19 18.06
C ASP A 203 8.02 -4.85 17.35
N TYR A 204 8.69 -3.81 17.84
CA TYR A 204 8.67 -2.49 17.21
C TYR A 204 9.26 -2.58 15.80
N ARG A 205 10.46 -3.16 15.64
CA ARG A 205 11.11 -3.35 14.33
C ARG A 205 10.20 -4.09 13.35
N ALA A 206 9.58 -5.19 13.76
CA ALA A 206 8.67 -5.96 12.92
C ALA A 206 7.43 -5.16 12.51
N LEU A 207 6.89 -4.35 13.43
CA LEU A 207 5.78 -3.44 13.12
C LEU A 207 6.20 -2.35 12.12
N GLY A 208 7.37 -1.74 12.33
CA GLY A 208 7.96 -0.75 11.43
C GLY A 208 8.12 -1.29 10.02
N GLU A 209 8.76 -2.46 9.88
CA GLU A 209 8.95 -3.13 8.59
C GLU A 209 7.62 -3.34 7.86
N LYS A 210 6.61 -3.89 8.55
CA LYS A 210 5.29 -4.13 7.95
C LYS A 210 4.61 -2.84 7.49
N VAL A 211 4.64 -1.79 8.32
CA VAL A 211 4.06 -0.49 7.97
C VAL A 211 4.79 0.12 6.78
N MET A 212 6.13 0.06 6.76
CA MET A 212 6.94 0.64 5.68
C MET A 212 6.71 -0.06 4.35
N VAL A 213 6.62 -1.40 4.34
CA VAL A 213 6.27 -2.17 3.13
C VAL A 213 4.90 -1.72 2.58
N THR A 214 3.88 -1.63 3.43
CA THR A 214 2.55 -1.16 3.01
C THR A 214 2.58 0.28 2.49
N ARG A 215 3.29 1.19 3.18
CA ARG A 215 3.39 2.59 2.77
C ARG A 215 4.14 2.76 1.46
N PHE A 216 5.21 2.00 1.26
CA PHE A 216 5.98 2.00 0.03
C PHE A 216 5.15 1.51 -1.16
N ASP A 217 4.41 0.42 -0.98
CA ASP A 217 3.50 -0.12 -1.99
C ASP A 217 2.40 0.90 -2.37
N GLN A 218 1.72 1.50 -1.38
CA GLN A 218 0.75 2.58 -1.62
C GLN A 218 1.36 3.80 -2.35
N ALA A 219 2.55 4.24 -1.93
CA ALA A 219 3.22 5.37 -2.57
C ALA A 219 3.58 5.04 -4.02
N THR A 220 4.13 3.85 -4.26
CA THR A 220 4.50 3.37 -5.60
C THR A 220 3.28 3.30 -6.50
N ARG A 221 2.17 2.71 -6.03
CA ARG A 221 0.88 2.68 -6.75
C ARG A 221 0.43 4.06 -7.18
N ARG A 222 0.42 5.01 -6.24
CA ARG A 222 0.03 6.41 -6.50
C ARG A 222 0.91 7.06 -7.58
N HIS A 223 2.22 6.87 -7.52
CA HIS A 223 3.15 7.45 -8.49
C HIS A 223 3.10 6.76 -9.85
N MET A 224 2.85 5.45 -9.89
CA MET A 224 2.65 4.69 -11.14
C MET A 224 1.37 5.11 -11.86
N VAL A 225 0.24 5.29 -11.15
CA VAL A 225 -1.01 5.77 -11.75
C VAL A 225 -0.84 7.18 -12.32
N THR A 226 -0.13 8.04 -11.61
CA THR A 226 0.15 9.42 -12.06
C THR A 226 1.05 9.42 -13.31
N SER A 227 2.09 8.58 -13.31
CA SER A 227 3.03 8.46 -14.43
C SER A 227 2.40 7.80 -15.65
N ALA A 228 1.59 6.76 -15.48
CA ALA A 228 0.83 6.12 -16.55
C ALA A 228 -0.18 7.10 -17.17
N SER A 229 -0.84 7.93 -16.36
CA SER A 229 -1.74 8.99 -16.83
C SER A 229 -0.98 10.07 -17.61
N GLY A 230 0.22 10.45 -17.17
CA GLY A 230 1.10 11.39 -17.87
C GLY A 230 1.69 10.82 -19.17
N TYR A 231 2.10 9.56 -19.18
CA TYR A 231 2.63 8.85 -20.35
C TYR A 231 1.55 8.63 -21.41
N THR A 232 0.36 8.18 -21.01
CA THR A 232 -0.80 8.04 -21.91
C THR A 232 -1.29 9.39 -22.43
N ALA A 233 -1.33 10.44 -21.60
CA ALA A 233 -1.61 11.80 -22.07
C ALA A 233 -0.52 12.33 -23.02
N GLY A 234 0.76 12.04 -22.78
CA GLY A 234 1.87 12.39 -23.65
C GLY A 234 1.80 11.71 -25.03
N ILE A 235 1.40 10.44 -25.08
CA ILE A 235 1.16 9.71 -26.34
C ILE A 235 -0.07 10.25 -27.07
N LEU A 236 -1.16 10.53 -26.36
CA LEU A 236 -2.41 11.02 -26.96
C LEU A 236 -2.30 12.48 -27.45
N LEU A 237 -1.51 13.32 -26.79
CA LEU A 237 -1.31 14.73 -27.15
C LEU A 237 -0.11 14.94 -28.09
N GLY A 238 0.85 14.01 -28.12
CA GLY A 238 2.07 14.08 -28.93
C GLY A 238 1.94 13.56 -30.37
N GLY A 239 0.83 12.90 -30.72
CA GLY A 239 0.49 12.59 -32.11
C GLY A 239 1.40 11.59 -32.85
N GLU A 240 2.36 10.92 -32.19
CA GLU A 240 3.16 9.86 -32.82
C GLU A 240 2.53 8.48 -32.57
N TRP A 241 1.47 8.21 -33.34
CA TRP A 241 1.06 6.85 -33.65
C TRP A 241 1.52 6.57 -35.08
N GLU A 242 2.76 6.10 -35.28
CA GLU A 242 3.12 5.43 -36.53
C GLU A 242 2.75 3.94 -36.42
N PRO A 243 1.66 3.49 -37.06
CA PRO A 243 1.46 2.06 -37.24
C PRO A 243 2.51 1.59 -38.24
N ARG A 244 3.44 0.74 -37.80
CA ARG A 244 4.30 -0.02 -38.73
C ARG A 244 3.42 -0.77 -39.72
N ARG A 245 3.34 -0.25 -40.96
CA ARG A 245 2.83 -0.98 -42.12
C ARG A 245 3.98 -1.77 -42.74
N GLY A 246 3.79 -3.08 -42.79
CA GLY A 246 4.16 -3.97 -43.90
C GLY A 246 5.63 -4.34 -44.10
N ALA A 247 5.94 -5.64 -43.98
CA ALA A 247 6.11 -6.54 -45.14
C ALA A 247 6.09 -8.00 -44.65
#